data_AF-A0ABD3R8L7-F1
#
_entry.id   AF-A0ABD3R8L7-F1
#
_cell.length_a   1.000
_cell.length_b   1.000
_cell.length_c   1.000
_cell.angle_alpha   90.00
_cell.angle_beta   90.00
_cell.angle_gamma   90.00
#
_symmetry.space_group_name_H-M   'P 1'
#
loop_
_entity.id
_entity.type
_entity.pdbx_description
1 polymer ?
#
loop_
_entity_poly.entity_id
_entity_poly.type
_entity_poly.pdbx_seq_one_letter_code
_entity_poly.pdbx_strand_id
1 'polypeptide(L)'
;MIPSGDEEEEGGDSDPSESSDQDDETMSAASSSSTSTYSTNDDREEASCASITDATPPVLPCKGVTFNEQVRVLPIPPIEDYTPEQRYRMYANRFEVRENKIRNKREYEFDNYDWRNATEENAMAICPMSGELLHPAHL
;
A
#
# COMPACT_ATOMS: atom_id res chain seq x y z
N MET A 1 -63.83 7.97 40.54
CA MET A 1 -64.15 6.79 39.71
C MET A 1 -63.80 7.14 38.28
N ILE A 2 -62.62 6.70 37.84
CA ILE A 2 -62.18 6.75 36.43
C ILE A 2 -61.77 5.30 36.12
N PRO A 3 -62.41 4.66 35.13
CA PRO A 3 -61.80 3.51 34.48
C PRO A 3 -61.70 3.72 32.96
N SER A 4 -60.95 2.81 32.35
CA SER A 4 -60.75 2.57 30.91
C SER A 4 -59.61 3.41 30.33
N GLY A 5 -58.58 2.83 29.74
CA GLY A 5 -58.41 1.46 29.26
C GLY A 5 -57.43 1.54 28.09
N ASP A 6 -56.40 0.71 28.16
CA ASP A 6 -55.33 0.52 27.18
C ASP A 6 -55.85 0.00 25.82
N GLU A 7 -54.88 -0.09 24.90
CA GLU A 7 -54.88 -0.77 23.59
C GLU A 7 -55.23 0.11 22.39
N GLU A 8 -54.24 0.43 21.55
CA GLU A 8 -54.07 -0.25 20.25
C GLU A 8 -52.57 -0.19 19.82
N GLU A 9 -52.02 -1.36 19.53
CA GLU A 9 -50.77 -1.57 18.79
C GLU A 9 -50.96 -1.24 17.31
N GLU A 10 -49.96 -0.64 16.65
CA GLU A 10 -49.50 -0.98 15.29
C GLU A 10 -48.01 -0.52 15.23
N GLY A 11 -47.01 -1.32 14.86
CA GLY A 11 -46.99 -2.33 13.80
C GLY A 11 -46.22 -1.74 12.62
N GLY A 12 -44.89 -1.84 12.60
CA GLY A 12 -44.09 -1.22 11.54
C GLY A 12 -42.60 -1.58 11.55
N ASP A 13 -42.30 -2.87 11.65
CA ASP A 13 -40.97 -3.41 11.34
C ASP A 13 -40.78 -3.42 9.82
N SER A 14 -39.80 -2.67 9.32
CA SER A 14 -39.37 -2.71 7.92
C SER A 14 -37.87 -2.96 7.91
N ASP A 15 -37.51 -4.23 8.04
CA ASP A 15 -36.14 -4.71 7.86
C ASP A 15 -35.77 -4.76 6.35
N PRO A 16 -34.49 -4.52 6.01
CA PRO A 16 -34.03 -4.16 4.69
C PRO A 16 -33.85 -5.37 3.77
N SER A 17 -34.14 -5.15 2.48
CA SER A 17 -33.91 -6.07 1.37
C SER A 17 -32.46 -6.56 1.32
N GLU A 18 -32.27 -7.85 1.56
CA GLU A 18 -31.06 -8.62 1.24
C GLU A 18 -30.84 -8.61 -0.28
N SER A 19 -29.72 -8.04 -0.73
CA SER A 19 -29.17 -8.25 -2.08
C SER A 19 -28.10 -9.32 -1.98
N SER A 20 -28.39 -10.49 -2.53
CA SER A 20 -27.47 -11.62 -2.64
C SER A 20 -26.71 -11.54 -3.96
N ASP A 21 -25.55 -10.88 -3.97
CA ASP A 21 -24.62 -10.94 -5.10
C ASP A 21 -23.64 -12.11 -4.88
N GLN A 22 -23.93 -13.22 -5.56
CA GLN A 22 -23.06 -14.39 -5.69
C GLN A 22 -22.20 -14.23 -6.94
N ASP A 23 -20.96 -13.81 -6.76
CA ASP A 23 -19.92 -13.91 -7.78
C ASP A 23 -18.92 -14.99 -7.37
N ASP A 24 -19.15 -16.21 -7.89
CA ASP A 24 -18.23 -17.35 -7.84
C ASP A 24 -17.22 -17.23 -8.98
N GLU A 25 -16.11 -16.52 -8.72
CA GLU A 25 -14.98 -16.44 -9.64
C GLU A 25 -14.11 -17.69 -9.50
N THR A 26 -14.36 -18.65 -10.40
CA THR A 26 -13.59 -19.87 -10.57
C THR A 26 -12.13 -19.53 -10.95
N MET A 27 -11.18 -19.81 -10.07
CA MET A 27 -9.75 -19.63 -10.32
C MET A 27 -9.26 -20.75 -11.26
N SER A 28 -9.29 -20.48 -12.57
CA SER A 28 -8.69 -21.36 -13.57
C SER A 28 -7.17 -21.37 -13.41
N ALA A 29 -6.64 -22.45 -12.84
CA ALA A 29 -5.21 -22.71 -12.72
C ALA A 29 -4.62 -23.10 -14.09
N ALA A 30 -4.19 -22.12 -14.87
CA ALA A 30 -3.36 -22.36 -16.04
C ALA A 30 -1.88 -22.47 -15.62
N SER A 31 -1.40 -23.70 -15.47
CA SER A 31 0.03 -24.00 -15.35
C SER A 31 0.73 -23.66 -16.68
N SER A 32 1.44 -22.55 -16.72
CA SER A 32 2.39 -22.22 -17.79
C SER A 32 3.81 -22.34 -17.23
N SER A 33 4.40 -23.52 -17.44
CA SER A 33 5.83 -23.75 -17.21
C SER A 33 6.63 -22.89 -18.19
N SER A 34 7.12 -21.75 -17.70
CA SER A 34 7.96 -20.85 -18.47
C SER A 34 9.40 -21.05 -18.01
N THR A 35 10.15 -21.84 -18.76
CA THR A 35 11.59 -22.01 -18.59
C THR A 35 12.29 -20.73 -19.03
N SER A 36 12.65 -19.87 -18.08
CA SER A 36 13.45 -18.68 -18.34
C SER A 36 14.94 -19.04 -18.34
N THR A 37 15.52 -19.18 -19.53
CA THR A 37 16.97 -19.19 -19.73
C THR A 37 17.51 -17.79 -19.53
N TYR A 38 18.27 -17.57 -18.46
CA TYR A 38 19.07 -16.36 -18.28
C TYR A 38 20.29 -16.45 -19.20
N SER A 39 20.42 -15.54 -20.15
CA SER A 39 21.64 -15.35 -20.93
C SER A 39 22.36 -14.13 -20.37
N THR A 40 23.49 -14.36 -19.70
CA THR A 40 24.39 -13.32 -19.22
C THR A 40 25.35 -12.95 -20.34
N ASN A 41 25.12 -11.80 -20.98
CA ASN A 41 26.15 -11.14 -21.78
C ASN A 41 26.85 -10.13 -20.86
N ASP A 42 28.08 -10.45 -20.44
CA ASP A 42 28.98 -9.57 -19.70
C ASP A 42 29.95 -8.95 -20.72
N ASP A 43 29.58 -7.78 -21.25
CA ASP A 43 30.48 -6.90 -21.99
C ASP A 43 30.72 -5.65 -21.13
N ARG A 44 31.69 -5.77 -20.22
CA ARG A 44 32.22 -4.65 -19.45
C ARG A 44 33.09 -3.77 -20.35
N GLU A 45 32.52 -2.66 -20.78
CA GLU A 45 33.27 -1.50 -21.27
C GLU A 45 34.07 -0.89 -20.10
N GLU A 46 35.36 -1.20 -20.05
CA GLU A 46 36.35 -0.58 -19.17
C GLU A 46 36.40 0.93 -19.48
N ALA A 47 35.74 1.74 -18.64
CA ALA A 47 35.99 3.17 -18.59
C ALA A 47 37.40 3.42 -18.03
N SER A 48 38.39 3.34 -18.92
CA SER A 48 39.77 3.74 -18.67
C SER A 48 39.81 5.25 -18.43
N CYS A 49 39.86 5.67 -17.16
CA CYS A 49 40.25 7.02 -16.81
C CYS A 49 41.78 7.13 -17.00
N ALA A 50 42.17 7.50 -18.22
CA ALA A 50 43.56 7.75 -18.57
C ALA A 50 44.18 8.74 -17.58
N SER A 51 45.24 8.29 -16.90
CA SER A 51 46.15 9.14 -16.17
C SER A 51 46.88 10.04 -17.16
N ILE A 52 46.68 11.35 -17.08
CA ILE A 52 47.55 12.35 -17.70
C ILE A 52 48.11 13.24 -16.60
N THR A 53 49.40 13.43 -16.70
CA THR A 53 50.37 14.00 -15.76
C THR A 53 50.14 15.47 -15.39
N ASP A 54 50.46 15.76 -14.13
CA ASP A 54 51.13 16.97 -13.60
C ASP A 54 50.46 18.35 -13.80
N ALA A 55 49.57 18.69 -12.87
CA ALA A 55 49.50 19.95 -12.13
C ALA A 55 48.27 19.88 -11.22
N THR A 56 48.47 19.75 -9.90
CA THR A 56 47.41 19.35 -8.95
C THR A 56 46.68 20.55 -8.32
N PRO A 57 45.45 20.92 -8.75
CA PRO A 57 44.45 21.53 -7.88
C PRO A 57 43.79 20.43 -7.00
N PRO A 58 43.34 20.75 -5.78
CA PRO A 58 42.72 19.75 -4.90
C PRO A 58 41.43 19.22 -5.55
N VAL A 59 41.48 17.97 -6.02
CA VAL A 59 40.31 17.25 -6.54
C VAL A 59 39.34 17.07 -5.39
N LEU A 60 38.21 17.77 -5.45
CA LEU A 60 37.12 17.54 -4.51
C LEU A 60 36.65 16.09 -4.67
N PRO A 61 36.45 15.33 -3.58
CA PRO A 61 36.03 13.94 -3.68
C PRO A 61 34.70 13.87 -4.43
N CYS A 62 34.67 13.08 -5.50
CA CYS A 62 33.45 12.76 -6.20
C CYS A 62 32.52 12.08 -5.17
N LYS A 63 31.36 12.69 -4.92
CA LYS A 63 30.37 12.17 -3.96
C LYS A 63 29.72 10.94 -4.57
N GLY A 64 30.39 9.79 -4.47
CA GLY A 64 29.86 8.49 -4.85
C GLY A 64 29.00 7.90 -3.73
N VAL A 65 27.98 7.15 -4.11
CA VAL A 65 27.24 6.27 -3.19
C VAL A 65 28.00 4.96 -3.10
N THR A 66 28.27 4.49 -1.89
CA THR A 66 28.90 3.19 -1.64
C THR A 66 27.98 2.35 -0.77
N PHE A 67 27.91 1.05 -1.02
CA PHE A 67 27.11 0.12 -0.22
C PHE A 67 27.89 -0.34 1.01
N ASN A 68 27.19 -0.45 2.14
CA ASN A 68 27.73 -1.12 3.31
C ASN A 68 27.52 -2.63 3.16
N GLU A 69 28.60 -3.39 3.03
CA GLU A 69 28.56 -4.85 2.89
C GLU A 69 28.29 -5.57 4.22
N GLN A 70 28.40 -4.87 5.36
CA GLN A 70 28.14 -5.45 6.67
C GLN A 70 26.64 -5.46 6.96
N VAL A 71 26.00 -6.59 6.63
CA VAL A 71 24.59 -6.84 6.95
C VAL A 71 24.44 -7.70 8.20
N ARG A 72 23.41 -7.41 9.00
CA ARG A 72 23.00 -8.26 10.13
C ARG A 72 21.83 -9.12 9.69
N VAL A 73 21.99 -10.44 9.74
CA VAL A 73 20.90 -11.38 9.53
C VAL A 73 20.22 -11.65 10.87
N LEU A 74 18.93 -11.35 10.95
CA LEU A 74 18.09 -11.67 12.11
C LEU A 74 17.02 -12.69 11.66
N PRO A 75 16.85 -13.81 12.38
CA PRO A 75 15.77 -14.74 12.09
C PRO A 75 14.42 -14.07 12.36
N ILE A 76 13.42 -14.40 11.55
CA ILE A 76 12.02 -14.01 11.81
C ILE A 76 11.45 -15.02 12.81
N PRO A 77 11.03 -14.60 14.01
CA PRO A 77 10.40 -15.51 14.97
C PRO A 77 9.14 -16.16 14.37
N PRO A 78 8.85 -17.43 14.71
CA PRO A 78 7.56 -18.02 14.40
C PRO A 78 6.42 -17.26 15.09
N ILE A 79 5.20 -17.35 14.54
CA ILE A 79 4.04 -16.62 15.05
C ILE A 79 3.74 -16.92 16.53
N GLU A 80 4.15 -18.09 17.03
CA GLU A 80 3.96 -18.56 18.40
C GLU A 80 4.80 -17.79 19.43
N ASP A 81 5.93 -17.21 19.00
CA ASP A 81 6.85 -16.47 19.86
C ASP A 81 6.39 -15.03 20.12
N TYR A 82 5.38 -14.56 19.40
CA TYR A 82 4.83 -13.21 19.58
C TYR A 82 3.75 -13.18 20.65
N THR A 83 3.72 -12.09 21.42
CA THR A 83 2.66 -11.88 22.40
C THR A 83 1.30 -11.74 21.71
N PRO A 84 0.18 -12.06 22.39
CA PRO A 84 -1.15 -11.85 21.83
C PRO A 84 -1.39 -10.42 21.32
N GLU A 85 -0.87 -9.40 22.03
CA GLU A 85 -0.95 -8.00 21.63
C GLU A 85 -0.17 -7.70 20.35
N GLN A 86 1.05 -8.26 20.21
CA GLN A 86 1.83 -8.13 18.98
C GLN A 86 1.10 -8.75 17.80
N ARG A 87 0.59 -9.98 17.95
CA ARG A 87 -0.16 -10.67 16.88
C ARG A 87 -1.41 -9.92 16.48
N TYR A 88 -2.12 -9.34 17.44
CA TYR A 88 -3.32 -8.55 17.18
C TYR A 88 -3.01 -7.28 16.37
N ARG A 89 -1.87 -6.62 16.63
CA ARG A 89 -1.45 -5.39 15.93
C ARG A 89 -0.68 -5.63 14.63
N MET A 90 -0.33 -6.87 14.29
CA MET A 90 0.36 -7.18 13.03
C MET A 90 -0.48 -6.92 11.79
N TYR A 91 -1.81 -7.04 11.93
CA TYR A 91 -2.73 -6.95 10.82
C TYR A 91 -3.70 -5.80 11.02
N ALA A 92 -4.11 -5.18 9.90
CA ALA A 92 -5.14 -4.17 9.92
C ALA A 92 -6.45 -4.76 10.46
N ASN A 93 -7.10 -4.02 11.35
CA ASN A 93 -8.39 -4.44 11.88
C ASN A 93 -9.51 -4.19 10.84
N ARG A 94 -10.68 -4.80 11.05
CA ARG A 94 -11.81 -4.67 10.12
C ARG A 94 -12.31 -3.23 9.90
N PHE A 95 -12.13 -2.35 10.88
CA PHE A 95 -12.52 -0.95 10.78
C PHE A 95 -11.52 -0.18 9.92
N GLU A 96 -10.22 -0.36 10.16
CA GLU A 96 -9.14 0.20 9.34
C GLU A 96 -9.24 -0.24 7.88
N VAL A 97 -9.53 -1.53 7.62
CA VAL A 97 -9.73 -2.02 6.25
C VAL A 97 -10.93 -1.35 5.59
N ARG A 98 -12.03 -1.13 6.33
CA ARG A 98 -13.21 -0.44 5.81
C ARG A 98 -12.90 1.04 5.50
N GLU A 99 -12.21 1.74 6.38
CA GLU A 99 -11.82 3.14 6.19
C GLU A 99 -10.86 3.28 5.01
N ASN A 100 -9.83 2.42 4.94
CA ASN A 100 -8.91 2.38 3.81
C ASN A 100 -9.63 2.07 2.50
N LYS A 101 -10.61 1.16 2.49
CA LYS A 101 -11.42 0.89 1.30
C LYS A 101 -12.19 2.13 0.84
N ILE A 102 -12.84 2.84 1.77
CA ILE A 102 -13.60 4.06 1.45
C ILE A 102 -12.66 5.14 0.91
N ARG A 103 -11.50 5.33 1.55
CA ARG A 103 -10.47 6.29 1.14
C ARG A 103 -9.93 5.95 -0.26
N ASN A 104 -9.44 4.74 -0.46
CA ASN A 104 -8.88 4.28 -1.74
C ASN A 104 -9.91 4.34 -2.86
N LYS A 105 -11.20 4.05 -2.58
CA LYS A 105 -12.26 4.13 -3.58
C LYS A 105 -12.42 5.57 -4.10
N ARG A 106 -12.45 6.56 -3.20
CA ARG A 106 -12.57 7.98 -3.57
C ARG A 106 -11.35 8.46 -4.37
N GLU A 107 -10.16 8.06 -3.97
CA GLU A 107 -8.92 8.40 -4.67
C GLU A 107 -8.89 7.78 -6.07
N TYR A 108 -9.23 6.50 -6.19
CA TYR A 108 -9.23 5.80 -7.47
C TYR A 108 -10.29 6.33 -8.44
N GLU A 109 -11.45 6.74 -7.93
CA GLU A 109 -12.48 7.41 -8.73
C GLU A 109 -12.02 8.80 -9.22
N PHE A 110 -11.32 9.56 -8.39
CA PHE A 110 -10.73 10.85 -8.79
C PHE A 110 -9.67 10.69 -9.89
N ASP A 111 -8.85 9.64 -9.81
CA ASP A 111 -7.84 9.30 -10.81
C ASP A 111 -8.44 8.60 -12.06
N ASN A 112 -9.75 8.74 -12.30
CA ASN A 112 -10.49 8.16 -13.42
C ASN A 112 -10.32 6.64 -13.56
N TYR A 113 -10.14 5.95 -12.44
CA TYR A 113 -9.87 4.51 -12.40
C TYR A 113 -8.61 4.10 -13.18
N ASP A 114 -7.62 4.99 -13.30
CA ASP A 114 -6.36 4.73 -14.00
C ASP A 114 -5.16 4.69 -13.03
N TRP A 115 -4.81 3.48 -12.60
CA TRP A 115 -3.68 3.26 -11.69
C TRP A 115 -2.31 3.62 -12.30
N ARG A 116 -2.21 3.81 -13.63
CA ARG A 116 -0.95 4.24 -14.27
C ARG A 116 -0.69 5.73 -14.15
N ASN A 117 -1.75 6.52 -13.95
CA ASN A 117 -1.71 7.96 -13.85
C ASN A 117 -2.26 8.42 -12.49
N ALA A 118 -1.94 7.68 -11.43
CA ALA A 118 -2.33 8.03 -10.07
C ALA A 118 -1.71 9.37 -9.65
N THR A 119 -2.41 10.11 -8.79
CA THR A 119 -1.92 11.42 -8.31
C THR A 119 -0.61 11.28 -7.52
N GLU A 120 0.45 11.93 -8.00
CA GLU A 120 1.79 11.97 -7.36
C GLU A 120 1.88 13.02 -6.23
N GLU A 121 2.94 12.98 -5.43
CA GLU A 121 3.13 13.86 -4.27
C GLU A 121 3.19 15.35 -4.64
N ASN A 122 3.63 15.66 -5.87
CA ASN A 122 3.70 17.02 -6.40
C ASN A 122 2.32 17.67 -6.61
N ALA A 123 1.27 16.85 -6.76
CA ALA A 123 -0.11 17.25 -7.01
C ALA A 123 -1.00 17.08 -5.76
N MET A 124 -0.45 16.53 -4.67
CA MET A 124 -1.12 16.48 -3.37
C MET A 124 -1.11 17.85 -2.67
N ALA A 125 -2.16 18.15 -1.92
CA ALA A 125 -2.24 19.37 -1.12
C ALA A 125 -1.63 19.14 0.28
N ILE A 126 -1.04 20.16 0.87
CA ILE A 126 -0.50 20.07 2.23
C ILE A 126 -1.58 20.50 3.23
N CYS A 127 -1.90 19.64 4.18
CA CYS A 127 -2.79 19.99 5.29
C CYS A 127 -2.16 21.11 6.14
N PRO A 128 -2.82 22.28 6.31
CA PRO A 128 -2.23 23.39 7.06
C PRO A 128 -2.11 23.11 8.57
N MET A 129 -2.82 22.09 9.09
CA MET A 129 -2.80 21.73 10.50
C MET A 129 -1.80 20.62 10.82
N SER A 130 -1.76 19.54 10.02
CA SER A 130 -0.88 18.38 10.27
C SER A 130 0.43 18.42 9.47
N GLY A 131 0.48 19.19 8.38
CA GLY A 131 1.60 19.17 7.43
C GLY A 131 1.64 17.92 6.54
N GLU A 132 0.63 17.04 6.63
CA GLU A 132 0.55 15.83 5.83
C GLU A 132 0.10 16.12 4.40
N LEU A 133 0.52 15.27 3.47
CA LEU A 133 0.03 15.30 2.09
C LEU A 133 -1.36 14.68 2.02
N LEU A 134 -2.30 15.44 1.46
CA LEU A 134 -3.67 15.06 1.24
C LEU A 134 -3.92 14.94 -0.26
N HIS A 135 -4.51 13.81 -0.65
CA HIS A 135 -5.01 13.62 -1.99
C HIS A 135 -6.13 14.66 -2.28
N PRO A 136 -6.16 15.29 -3.47
CA PRO A 136 -7.16 16.31 -3.80
C PRO A 136 -8.63 15.85 -3.67
N ALA A 137 -8.87 14.55 -3.79
CA ALA A 137 -10.19 13.93 -3.59
C ALA A 137 -10.78 14.12 -2.17
N HIS A 138 -9.99 14.57 -1.19
CA HIS A 138 -10.44 14.79 0.19
C HIS A 138 -10.45 16.27 0.60
N LEU A 139 -10.30 17.20 -0.36
CA LEU A 139 -10.39 18.65 -0.15
C LEU A 139 -11.81 19.19 -0.28
#